data_AF-A0A524H8Z1-F1
#
_entry.id   AF-A0A524H8Z1-F1
#
_cell.length_a   1.000
_cell.length_b   1.000
_cell.length_c   1.000
_cell.angle_alpha   90.00
_cell.angle_beta   90.00
_cell.angle_gamma   90.00
#
_symmetry.space_group_name_H-M   'P 1'
#
loop_
_entity.id
_entity.type
_entity.pdbx_description
1 polymer ?
#
loop_
_entity_poly.entity_id
_entity_poly.type
_entity_poly.pdbx_seq_one_letter_code
_entity_poly.pdbx_strand_id
1 'polypeptide(L)'
;MKTADIISTAFGNLKRRKARTILTAGGIAIGIASLTLIVSLATGAQNYITAQANAFLAPNTILVVSEKHGGFMESMTGLSVGQPPQEVNSEITNISGMMMPPRSLRPEQVIALKSLPDILAVYPQVFVSANAVGLQG
;
A
#
# COMPACT_ATOMS: atom_id res chain seq x y z
N MET A 1 51.38 -4.28 30.95
CA MET A 1 51.15 -5.18 29.79
C MET A 1 50.50 -4.36 28.69
N LYS A 2 51.01 -4.40 27.45
CA LYS A 2 50.46 -3.59 26.36
C LYS A 2 49.19 -4.27 25.83
N THR A 3 48.06 -3.56 25.78
CA THR A 3 46.77 -4.08 25.28
C THR A 3 46.87 -4.62 23.85
N ALA A 4 47.77 -4.05 23.05
CA ALA A 4 48.09 -4.52 21.70
C ALA A 4 48.61 -5.98 21.67
N ASP A 5 49.37 -6.42 22.68
CA ASP A 5 49.85 -7.82 22.75
C ASP A 5 48.71 -8.79 23.01
N ILE A 6 47.72 -8.39 23.80
CA ILE A 6 46.55 -9.21 24.10
C ILE A 6 45.73 -9.43 22.84
N ILE A 7 45.50 -8.36 22.07
CA ILE A 7 44.78 -8.42 20.79
C ILE A 7 45.53 -9.29 19.79
N SER A 8 46.85 -9.08 19.63
CA SER A 8 47.70 -9.88 18.74
C SER A 8 47.65 -11.38 19.08
N THR A 9 47.76 -11.71 20.37
CA THR A 9 47.69 -13.09 20.86
C THR A 9 46.30 -13.71 20.65
N ALA A 10 45.22 -12.95 20.82
CA ALA A 10 43.86 -13.40 20.54
C ALA A 10 43.65 -13.74 19.06
N PHE A 11 44.13 -12.90 18.14
CA PHE A 11 44.09 -13.17 16.69
C PHE A 11 44.90 -14.42 16.31
N GLY A 12 46.07 -14.62 16.92
CA GLY A 12 46.86 -15.84 16.76
C GLY A 12 46.09 -17.10 17.16
N ASN A 13 45.38 -17.03 18.29
CA ASN A 13 44.54 -18.13 18.78
C ASN A 13 43.32 -18.41 17.89
N LEU A 14 42.67 -17.38 17.36
CA LEU A 14 41.56 -17.51 16.39
C LEU A 14 42.02 -18.19 15.09
N LYS A 15 43.20 -17.83 14.58
CA LYS A 15 43.78 -18.38 13.34
C LYS A 15 44.18 -19.85 13.46
N ARG A 16 44.46 -20.35 14.68
CA ARG A 16 44.76 -21.77 14.94
C ARG A 16 43.52 -22.66 14.92
N ARG A 17 42.34 -22.12 15.23
CA ARG A 17 41.06 -22.86 15.29
C ARG A 17 40.11 -22.46 14.16
N LYS A 18 40.60 -22.52 12.91
CA LYS A 18 39.93 -22.03 11.70
C LYS A 18 38.48 -22.49 11.55
N ALA A 19 38.20 -23.79 11.70
CA ALA A 19 36.85 -24.33 11.49
C ALA A 19 35.80 -23.74 12.44
N ARG A 20 36.10 -23.74 13.75
CA ARG A 20 35.17 -23.22 14.77
C ARG A 20 34.98 -21.70 14.66
N THR A 21 36.06 -20.97 14.39
CA THR A 21 36.01 -19.51 14.21
C THR A 21 35.19 -19.13 12.97
N ILE A 22 35.38 -19.83 11.85
CA ILE A 22 34.62 -19.56 10.61
C ILE A 22 33.14 -19.91 10.80
N LEU A 23 32.82 -21.03 11.44
CA LEU A 23 31.42 -21.45 11.63
C LEU A 23 30.64 -20.46 12.51
N THR A 24 31.26 -19.97 13.59
CA THR A 24 30.64 -19.00 14.50
C THR A 24 30.53 -17.61 13.88
N ALA A 25 31.61 -17.10 13.27
CA ALA A 25 31.59 -15.81 12.59
C ALA A 25 30.63 -15.81 11.39
N GLY A 26 30.56 -16.92 10.64
CA GLY A 26 29.63 -17.10 9.52
C GLY A 26 28.17 -17.08 9.98
N GLY A 27 27.85 -17.80 11.06
CA GLY A 27 26.49 -17.77 11.64
C GLY A 27 26.06 -16.37 12.08
N ILE A 28 26.96 -15.63 12.76
CA ILE A 28 26.70 -14.25 13.18
C ILE A 28 26.52 -13.33 11.96
N ALA A 29 27.37 -13.47 10.94
CA ALA A 29 27.30 -12.66 9.72
C ALA A 29 25.99 -12.87 8.97
N ILE A 30 25.55 -14.12 8.81
CA ILE A 30 24.27 -14.44 8.16
C ILE A 30 23.10 -13.87 8.98
N GLY A 31 23.14 -13.97 10.31
CA GLY A 31 22.10 -13.42 11.18
C GLY A 31 21.95 -11.91 11.04
N ILE A 32 23.05 -11.16 11.11
CA ILE A 32 23.04 -9.70 10.96
C ILE A 32 22.63 -9.30 9.54
N ALA A 33 23.12 -10.01 8.52
CA ALA A 33 22.73 -9.75 7.13
C ALA A 33 21.22 -9.95 6.92
N SER A 34 20.66 -11.05 7.43
CA SER A 34 19.21 -11.31 7.33
C SER A 34 18.40 -10.24 8.06
N LEU A 35 18.79 -9.87 9.29
CA LEU A 35 18.10 -8.85 10.06
C LEU A 35 18.11 -7.50 9.34
N THR A 36 19.28 -7.07 8.86
CA THR A 36 19.42 -5.78 8.17
C THR A 36 18.65 -5.75 6.85
N LEU A 37 18.64 -6.85 6.09
CA LEU A 37 17.85 -6.98 4.87
C LEU A 37 16.34 -6.85 5.15
N ILE A 38 15.83 -7.57 6.15
CA ILE A 38 14.41 -7.52 6.52
C ILE A 38 14.04 -6.11 6.97
N VAL A 39 14.84 -5.47 7.82
CA VAL A 39 14.56 -4.11 8.31
C VAL A 39 14.58 -3.09 7.16
N SER A 40 15.56 -3.19 6.26
CA SER A 40 15.65 -2.32 5.09
C SER A 40 14.44 -2.50 4.17
N LEU A 41 14.03 -3.74 3.93
CA LEU A 41 12.87 -4.03 3.09
C LEU A 41 11.57 -3.57 3.74
N ALA A 42 11.38 -3.83 5.03
CA ALA A 42 10.20 -3.41 5.78
C ALA A 42 10.06 -1.88 5.78
N THR A 43 11.15 -1.16 6.06
CA THR A 43 11.15 0.31 6.07
C THR A 43 10.92 0.85 4.67
N GLY A 44 11.57 0.28 3.64
CA GLY A 44 11.37 0.67 2.25
C GLY A 44 9.94 0.46 1.77
N ALA A 45 9.35 -0.70 2.08
CA ALA A 45 7.97 -1.01 1.76
C ALA A 45 6.99 -0.10 2.51
N GLN A 46 7.23 0.17 3.80
CA GLN A 46 6.41 1.08 4.58
C GLN A 46 6.42 2.49 4.00
N ASN A 47 7.59 2.99 3.62
CA ASN A 47 7.73 4.30 2.98
C ASN A 47 7.01 4.33 1.62
N TYR A 48 7.14 3.27 0.82
CA TYR A 48 6.48 3.16 -0.49
C TYR A 48 4.95 3.11 -0.37
N ILE A 49 4.43 2.31 0.56
CA ILE A 49 2.99 2.22 0.82
C ILE A 49 2.47 3.55 1.35
N THR A 50 3.19 4.17 2.29
CA THR A 50 2.79 5.47 2.87
C THR A 50 2.79 6.56 1.80
N ALA A 51 3.78 6.59 0.92
CA ALA A 51 3.85 7.55 -0.17
C ALA A 51 2.67 7.40 -1.15
N GLN A 52 2.34 6.15 -1.54
CA GLN A 52 1.17 5.90 -2.38
C GLN A 52 -0.14 6.23 -1.65
N ALA A 53 -0.29 5.80 -0.41
CA ALA A 53 -1.47 6.08 0.39
C ALA A 53 -1.69 7.59 0.51
N ASN A 54 -0.65 8.38 0.78
CA ASN A 54 -0.75 9.84 0.82
C ASN A 54 -1.05 10.47 -0.55
N ALA A 55 -0.60 9.85 -1.64
CA ALA A 55 -0.91 10.32 -3.00
C ALA A 55 -2.38 10.10 -3.39
N PHE A 56 -2.97 8.98 -2.95
CA PHE A 56 -4.39 8.66 -3.21
C PHE A 56 -5.34 9.25 -2.16
N LEU A 57 -4.91 9.31 -0.90
CA LEU A 57 -5.66 9.76 0.26
C LEU A 57 -4.80 10.81 0.96
N ALA A 58 -4.86 12.05 0.46
CA ALA A 58 -4.20 13.17 1.12
C ALA A 58 -4.60 13.19 2.60
N PRO A 59 -3.65 13.40 3.53
CA PRO A 59 -3.94 13.36 4.96
C PRO A 59 -5.11 14.30 5.27
N ASN A 60 -6.11 13.78 5.99
CA ASN A 60 -7.36 14.46 6.33
C ASN A 60 -8.37 14.66 5.17
N THR A 61 -8.30 13.86 4.11
CA THR A 61 -9.30 13.84 3.02
C THR A 61 -10.14 12.56 3.09
N ILE A 62 -11.46 12.71 3.10
CA ILE A 62 -12.40 11.59 3.05
C ILE A 62 -12.98 11.51 1.63
N LEU A 63 -12.84 10.35 0.99
CA LEU A 63 -13.47 10.05 -0.28
C LEU A 63 -14.94 9.66 -0.04
N VAL A 64 -15.87 10.51 -0.45
CA VAL A 64 -17.31 10.24 -0.34
C VAL A 64 -17.82 9.64 -1.64
N VAL A 65 -18.31 8.39 -1.58
CA VAL A 65 -18.93 7.69 -2.70
C VAL A 65 -20.36 7.31 -2.32
N SER A 66 -21.28 7.40 -3.28
CA SER A 66 -22.69 7.10 -3.05
C SER A 66 -22.91 5.61 -2.81
N GLU A 67 -23.61 5.25 -1.73
CA GLU A 67 -23.87 3.87 -1.28
C GLU A 67 -24.58 3.00 -2.32
N LYS A 68 -25.31 3.60 -3.28
CA LYS A 68 -26.18 2.84 -4.18
C LYS A 68 -25.44 1.91 -5.15
N HIS A 69 -24.11 1.95 -5.24
CA HIS A 69 -23.27 0.96 -5.91
C HIS A 69 -21.97 0.76 -5.14
N GLY A 70 -21.99 -0.11 -4.11
CA GLY A 70 -20.79 -0.58 -3.40
C GLY A 70 -19.77 -1.33 -4.28
N GLY A 71 -20.12 -1.55 -5.55
CA GLY A 71 -19.32 -2.26 -6.54
C GLY A 71 -17.93 -1.66 -6.82
N PHE A 72 -17.69 -0.38 -6.56
CA PHE A 72 -16.34 0.20 -6.74
C PHE A 72 -15.37 -0.29 -5.65
N MET A 73 -15.79 -0.28 -4.39
CA MET A 73 -14.98 -0.79 -3.28
C MET A 73 -14.88 -2.31 -3.36
N GLU A 74 -15.99 -2.99 -3.70
CA GLU A 74 -16.06 -4.44 -3.87
C GLU A 74 -15.21 -4.94 -5.05
N SER A 75 -15.18 -4.21 -6.17
CA SER A 75 -14.31 -4.46 -7.32
C SER A 75 -12.83 -4.26 -6.98
N MET A 76 -12.50 -3.32 -6.09
CA MET A 76 -11.12 -3.09 -5.67
C MET A 76 -10.67 -4.14 -4.64
N THR A 77 -11.58 -4.61 -3.79
CA THR A 77 -11.37 -5.76 -2.90
C THR A 77 -11.52 -7.11 -3.61
N GLY A 78 -12.00 -7.14 -4.86
CA GLY A 78 -12.18 -8.33 -5.69
C GLY A 78 -10.88 -9.01 -6.15
N LEU A 79 -9.73 -8.40 -5.86
CA LEU A 79 -8.42 -9.08 -5.82
C LEU A 79 -8.22 -9.93 -4.54
N SER A 80 -9.29 -10.18 -3.78
CA SER A 80 -9.34 -11.04 -2.59
C SER A 80 -9.03 -12.49 -2.97
N VAL A 81 -7.76 -12.86 -2.89
CA VAL A 81 -7.31 -14.25 -2.86
C VAL A 81 -7.99 -14.98 -1.69
N GLY A 82 -8.90 -15.91 -1.98
CA GLY A 82 -9.39 -16.91 -1.02
C GLY A 82 -10.81 -16.76 -0.48
N GLN A 83 -11.69 -15.94 -1.08
CA GLN A 83 -13.13 -15.99 -0.74
C GLN A 83 -13.89 -16.97 -1.65
N PRO A 84 -14.89 -17.70 -1.10
CA PRO A 84 -15.73 -18.59 -1.91
C PRO A 84 -16.56 -17.76 -2.92
N PRO A 85 -16.83 -18.29 -4.13
CA PRO A 85 -17.59 -17.59 -5.16
C PRO A 85 -18.96 -17.15 -4.61
N GLN A 86 -19.24 -15.86 -4.66
CA GLN A 86 -20.58 -15.37 -4.37
C GLN A 86 -21.49 -15.68 -5.58
N GLU A 87 -22.69 -16.20 -5.32
CA GLU A 87 -23.66 -16.50 -6.37
C GLU A 87 -24.17 -15.20 -6.99
N VAL A 88 -24.00 -15.10 -8.31
CA VAL A 88 -24.51 -14.00 -9.12
C VAL A 88 -26.03 -14.13 -9.21
N ASN A 89 -26.75 -13.35 -8.41
CA ASN A 89 -28.18 -13.14 -8.63
C ASN A 89 -28.37 -12.33 -9.93
N SER A 90 -29.28 -12.76 -10.79
CA SER A 90 -29.61 -12.20 -12.10
C SER A 90 -30.00 -10.71 -12.10
N GLU A 91 -30.32 -10.14 -10.94
CA GLU A 91 -30.51 -8.68 -10.79
C GLU A 91 -29.19 -7.89 -10.74
N ILE A 92 -28.07 -8.56 -10.49
CA ILE A 92 -26.72 -8.03 -10.50
C ILE A 92 -26.03 -8.54 -11.77
N THR A 93 -26.50 -8.08 -12.94
CA THR A 93 -25.73 -8.18 -14.19
C THR A 93 -24.62 -7.12 -14.20
N ASN A 94 -23.83 -7.04 -13.13
CA ASN A 94 -22.72 -6.09 -12.96
C ASN A 94 -21.47 -6.83 -12.47
N ILE A 95 -21.17 -7.97 -13.09
CA ILE A 95 -19.80 -8.53 -13.07
C ILE A 95 -18.82 -7.57 -13.80
N SER A 96 -19.35 -6.57 -14.51
CA SER A 96 -18.61 -5.40 -15.00
C SER A 96 -18.37 -4.33 -13.94
N GLY A 97 -18.15 -4.70 -12.67
CA GLY A 97 -17.86 -3.76 -11.55
C GLY A 97 -16.70 -2.80 -11.78
N MET A 98 -15.89 -3.02 -12.83
CA MET A 98 -14.84 -2.12 -13.30
C MET A 98 -15.30 -1.02 -14.29
N MET A 99 -16.56 -1.03 -14.76
CA MET A 99 -17.02 -0.15 -15.87
C MET A 99 -18.32 0.63 -15.61
N MET A 100 -18.94 0.56 -14.42
CA MET A 100 -20.00 1.52 -14.06
C MET A 100 -19.40 2.69 -13.28
N PRO A 101 -19.45 3.93 -13.80
CA PRO A 101 -19.07 5.09 -13.01
C PRO A 101 -19.99 5.15 -11.78
N PRO A 102 -19.46 5.40 -10.57
CA PRO A 102 -20.29 5.53 -9.38
C PRO A 102 -21.37 6.59 -9.64
N ARG A 103 -22.60 6.33 -9.18
CA ARG A 103 -23.70 7.31 -9.33
C ARG A 103 -23.23 8.64 -8.76
N SER A 104 -23.21 9.66 -9.62
CA SER A 104 -22.78 11.01 -9.27
C SER A 104 -23.60 11.54 -8.09
N LEU A 105 -22.93 12.15 -7.12
CA LEU A 105 -23.59 12.85 -6.03
C LEU A 105 -24.40 14.01 -6.60
N ARG A 106 -25.65 14.14 -6.15
CA ARG A 106 -26.49 15.26 -6.59
C ARG A 106 -25.90 16.58 -6.04
N PRO A 107 -26.02 17.70 -6.76
CA PRO A 107 -25.48 18.99 -6.31
C PRO A 107 -25.96 19.39 -4.90
N GLU A 108 -27.20 19.07 -4.55
CA GLU A 108 -27.79 19.29 -3.23
C GLU A 108 -27.07 18.51 -2.10
N GLN A 109 -26.61 17.29 -2.39
CA GLN A 109 -25.87 16.46 -1.43
C GLN A 109 -24.47 17.02 -1.21
N VAL A 110 -23.84 17.57 -2.25
CA VAL A 110 -22.54 18.24 -2.15
C VAL A 110 -22.63 19.50 -1.27
N ILE A 111 -23.73 20.24 -1.35
CA ILE A 111 -23.97 21.44 -0.52
C ILE A 111 -24.24 21.04 0.94
N ALA A 112 -25.03 20.01 1.18
CA ALA A 112 -25.29 19.49 2.53
C ALA A 112 -23.99 19.02 3.21
N LEU A 113 -23.07 18.41 2.46
CA LEU A 113 -21.75 18.03 2.96
C LEU A 113 -20.90 19.27 3.31
N LYS A 114 -20.96 20.34 2.52
CA LYS A 114 -20.26 21.60 2.86
C LYS A 114 -20.76 22.27 4.15
N SER A 115 -22.00 22.01 4.56
CA SER A 115 -22.60 22.62 5.76
C SER A 115 -22.28 21.92 7.08
N LEU A 116 -21.55 20.81 7.07
CA LEU A 116 -21.16 20.11 8.29
C LEU A 116 -20.00 20.83 9.00
N PRO A 117 -20.01 20.92 10.35
CA PRO A 117 -19.08 21.75 11.11
C PRO A 117 -17.60 21.34 10.99
N ASP A 118 -17.32 20.07 10.67
CA ASP A 118 -15.95 19.53 10.58
C ASP A 118 -15.41 19.47 9.14
N ILE A 119 -16.11 20.05 8.16
CA ILE A 119 -15.73 19.98 6.73
C ILE A 119 -15.16 21.33 6.26
N LEU A 120 -13.85 21.35 6.04
CA LEU A 120 -13.12 22.54 5.57
C LEU A 120 -13.37 22.86 4.08
N ALA A 121 -13.40 21.83 3.23
CA ALA A 121 -13.59 22.00 1.79
C ALA A 121 -14.14 20.71 1.16
N VAL A 122 -14.98 20.87 0.13
CA VAL A 122 -15.50 19.75 -0.67
C VAL A 122 -15.12 19.99 -2.13
N TYR A 123 -14.36 19.04 -2.70
CA TYR A 123 -13.91 19.06 -4.08
C TYR A 123 -14.65 17.99 -4.89
N PRO A 124 -15.64 18.36 -5.73
CA PRO A 124 -16.32 17.40 -6.58
C PRO A 124 -15.40 16.95 -7.71
N GLN A 125 -15.31 15.63 -7.92
CA GLN A 125 -14.65 15.06 -9.10
C GLN A 125 -15.70 14.73 -10.16
N VAL A 126 -15.56 15.34 -11.34
CA VAL A 126 -16.46 15.09 -12.48
C VAL A 126 -15.65 14.41 -13.57
N PHE A 127 -16.03 13.18 -13.90
CA PHE A 127 -15.47 12.46 -15.05
C PHE A 127 -16.26 12.85 -16.30
N VAL A 128 -15.60 13.50 -17.25
CA VAL A 128 -16.18 13.82 -18.56
C VAL A 128 -15.55 12.89 -19.58
N SER A 129 -16.34 12.00 -20.19
CA SER A 129 -15.93 11.19 -21.33
C SER A 129 -16.55 11.74 -22.61
N ALA A 130 -15.71 11.97 -23.63
CA ALA A 130 -16.20 12.34 -24.95
C ALA A 130 -16.71 11.09 -25.67
N ASN A 131 -18.00 11.06 -25.98
CA ASN A 131 -18.63 9.90 -26.64
C ASN A 131 -18.42 9.92 -28.16
N ALA A 132 -18.31 11.12 -28.76
CA ALA A 132 -17.89 11.31 -30.15
C ALA A 132 -17.38 12.74 -30.35
N VAL A 133 -16.41 12.93 -31.24
CA VAL A 133 -15.98 14.26 -31.72
C VAL A 133 -16.61 14.47 -33.10
N GLY A 134 -17.59 15.36 -33.19
CA GLY A 134 -18.12 15.79 -34.49
C GLY A 134 -17.17 16.79 -35.12
N LEU A 135 -16.60 16.47 -36.28
CA LEU A 135 -15.91 17.45 -37.11
C LEU A 135 -16.98 18.29 -37.81
N GLN A 136 -17.10 19.57 -37.42
CA GLN A 136 -17.85 20.55 -38.22
C GLN A 136 -17.05 20.79 -39.50
N GLY A 137 -17.59 20.29 -40.62
CA GLY A 137 -17.28 20.72 -41.99
C GLY A 137 -18.58 21.15 -42.65
#